data_AF-A0A8H6J2U7-F1
#
_entry.id   AF-A0A8H6J2U7-F1
#
_cell.length_a   1.000
_cell.length_b   1.000
_cell.length_c   1.000
_cell.angle_alpha   90.00
_cell.angle_beta   90.00
_cell.angle_gamma   90.00
#
_symmetry.space_group_name_H-M   'P 1'
#
loop_
_entity.id
_entity.type
_entity.pdbx_description
1 polymer ?
#
loop_
_entity_poly.entity_id
_entity_poly.type
_entity_poly.pdbx_seq_one_letter_code
_entity_poly.pdbx_strand_id
1 'polypeptide(L)'
;MMVFRLSKAVASVLAIVSFSLAPLCCAQAQDSSSRKYFEDLGPYSCSDGCVNVDGTCSIRHVDSGDTCVSLAAKCGIPQDTFMSYNTGSNFCDSFRIGQAVCCSSGNLPDLMPKQKPDGSCFDYVVQEDNWCDSIAAIHGLTLGELRVLNENTWGFSGCENLSAGVKLCLSKGSSPMPVPISNAVCGPQKPNMPAPSDRSPENLAKLNPCPLEACCSYWGQCGTTKEFCEAPPRGSKVGIKPGCIANCRIDVFENSEIDIQAYGNDRGAESMSAEEKEKSITKRRGLNFGGVFDRAVEVED
;
A
#
# COMPACT_ATOMS: atom_id res chain seq x y z
N MET A 1 -18.56 -0.64 -89.57
CA MET A 1 -18.87 0.60 -88.81
C MET A 1 -17.70 0.94 -87.91
N MET A 2 -17.23 2.18 -88.07
CA MET A 2 -16.38 3.05 -87.24
C MET A 2 -15.60 2.53 -86.01
N VAL A 3 -14.34 2.98 -85.98
CA VAL A 3 -13.39 3.04 -84.85
C VAL A 3 -13.81 4.13 -83.83
N PHE A 4 -13.76 3.86 -82.53
CA PHE A 4 -13.62 4.86 -81.44
C PHE A 4 -12.91 4.18 -80.24
N ARG A 5 -11.61 4.44 -80.01
CA ARG A 5 -10.98 5.44 -79.11
C ARG A 5 -11.02 5.12 -77.60
N LEU A 6 -9.81 5.00 -77.04
CA LEU A 6 -9.49 4.93 -75.60
C LEU A 6 -9.97 6.18 -74.83
N SER A 7 -10.31 5.99 -73.55
CA SER A 7 -10.20 7.03 -72.52
C SER A 7 -9.55 6.48 -71.25
N LYS A 8 -8.54 7.24 -70.77
CA LYS A 8 -7.78 7.05 -69.53
C LYS A 8 -8.64 7.37 -68.30
N ALA A 9 -8.38 6.67 -67.19
CA ALA A 9 -8.32 7.15 -65.80
C ALA A 9 -8.79 6.05 -64.83
N VAL A 10 -8.25 5.82 -63.64
CA VAL A 10 -7.14 6.32 -62.83
C VAL A 10 -6.95 5.23 -61.75
N ALA A 11 -5.71 4.81 -61.49
CA ALA A 11 -5.34 4.01 -60.33
C ALA A 11 -5.17 4.92 -59.10
N SER A 12 -5.59 4.51 -57.91
CA SER A 12 -4.95 4.88 -56.62
C SER A 12 -5.56 4.09 -55.47
N VAL A 13 -4.81 3.14 -54.92
CA VAL A 13 -3.96 3.26 -53.71
C VAL A 13 -4.76 2.99 -52.44
N LEU A 14 -4.65 1.74 -51.98
CA LEU A 14 -5.03 1.28 -50.66
C LEU A 14 -4.00 1.82 -49.66
N ALA A 15 -4.33 2.92 -48.96
CA ALA A 15 -3.54 3.39 -47.82
C ALA A 15 -4.19 2.88 -46.53
N ILE A 16 -3.53 1.91 -45.90
CA ILE A 16 -3.83 1.47 -44.54
C ILE A 16 -3.42 2.62 -43.60
N VAL A 17 -4.40 3.37 -43.10
CA VAL A 17 -4.17 4.35 -42.04
C VAL A 17 -4.15 3.58 -40.72
N SER A 18 -2.97 3.49 -40.11
CA SER A 18 -2.80 3.05 -38.73
C SER A 18 -3.57 4.01 -37.81
N PHE A 19 -4.62 3.51 -37.17
CA PHE A 19 -5.33 4.26 -36.13
C PHE A 19 -4.43 4.38 -34.90
N SER A 20 -3.73 5.52 -34.79
CA SER A 20 -3.31 6.05 -33.51
C SER A 20 -4.57 6.42 -32.72
N LEU A 21 -4.79 5.79 -31.56
CA LEU A 21 -5.80 6.21 -30.60
C LEU A 21 -5.42 7.57 -30.00
N ALA A 22 -5.69 8.65 -30.74
CA ALA A 22 -5.81 9.97 -30.17
C ALA A 22 -7.22 10.09 -29.56
N PRO A 23 -7.37 10.65 -28.35
CA PRO A 23 -8.69 10.87 -27.76
C PRO A 23 -9.51 11.76 -28.70
N LEU A 24 -10.75 11.35 -28.98
CA LEU A 24 -11.72 12.09 -29.77
C LEU A 24 -12.05 13.42 -29.06
N CYS A 25 -11.25 14.45 -29.30
CA CYS A 25 -11.65 15.84 -29.16
C CYS A 25 -11.45 16.51 -30.51
N CYS A 26 -12.57 16.97 -31.09
CA CYS A 26 -12.65 17.82 -32.29
C CYS A 26 -11.94 17.37 -33.58
N ALA A 27 -11.49 16.12 -33.71
CA ALA A 27 -10.97 15.61 -34.97
C ALA A 27 -11.99 14.70 -35.67
N GLN A 28 -13.12 15.27 -36.14
CA GLN A 28 -13.99 14.79 -37.24
C GLN A 28 -15.38 15.48 -37.22
N ALA A 29 -15.44 16.82 -37.31
CA ALA A 29 -16.64 17.48 -37.81
C ALA A 29 -16.52 17.67 -39.34
N GLN A 30 -16.48 16.56 -40.09
CA GLN A 30 -16.44 16.58 -41.56
C GLN A 30 -17.81 16.37 -42.22
N ASP A 31 -18.89 16.16 -41.46
CA ASP A 31 -20.25 16.16 -42.01
C ASP A 31 -21.00 17.44 -41.62
N SER A 32 -21.40 18.18 -42.65
CA SER A 32 -22.29 19.34 -42.65
C SER A 32 -23.55 19.20 -41.81
N SER A 33 -24.02 17.98 -41.54
CA SER A 33 -25.25 17.75 -40.74
C SER A 33 -25.08 18.00 -39.24
N SER A 34 -23.85 17.94 -38.72
CA SER A 34 -23.56 18.13 -37.28
C SER A 34 -23.33 19.58 -36.87
N ARG A 35 -23.12 20.50 -37.83
CA ARG A 35 -23.00 21.95 -37.56
C ARG A 35 -24.27 22.55 -36.97
N LYS A 36 -25.43 22.07 -37.43
CA LYS A 36 -26.71 22.68 -37.05
C LYS A 36 -27.10 22.41 -35.59
N TYR A 37 -26.59 21.34 -34.98
CA TYR A 37 -26.79 21.05 -33.56
C TYR A 37 -25.88 21.88 -32.63
N PHE A 38 -24.75 22.39 -33.15
CA PHE A 38 -23.81 23.21 -32.38
C PHE A 38 -24.10 24.72 -32.44
N GLU A 39 -25.00 25.17 -33.32
CA GLU A 39 -25.38 26.59 -33.43
C GLU A 39 -26.47 27.01 -32.41
N ASP A 40 -27.21 26.07 -31.82
CA ASP A 40 -28.28 26.34 -30.84
C ASP A 40 -27.80 26.36 -29.38
N LEU A 41 -26.56 25.95 -29.12
CA LEU A 41 -25.89 26.18 -27.85
C LEU A 41 -24.95 27.37 -28.07
N GLY A 42 -25.16 28.46 -27.33
CA GLY A 42 -24.39 29.71 -27.42
C GLY A 42 -22.87 29.52 -27.35
N PRO A 43 -22.08 30.62 -27.39
CA PRO A 43 -20.70 30.65 -27.88
C PRO A 43 -19.72 29.91 -26.96
N TYR A 44 -19.73 28.59 -26.95
CA TYR A 44 -18.65 27.77 -26.42
C TYR A 44 -17.74 27.49 -27.59
N SER A 45 -16.82 28.43 -27.80
CA SER A 45 -15.67 28.22 -28.65
C SER A 45 -14.98 26.93 -28.22
N CYS A 46 -14.66 26.06 -29.18
CA CYS A 46 -13.74 24.93 -28.98
C CYS A 46 -12.29 25.41 -28.69
N SER A 47 -12.11 26.65 -28.24
CA SER A 47 -10.83 27.28 -27.88
C SER A 47 -10.44 27.02 -26.42
N ASP A 48 -11.41 26.69 -25.57
CA ASP A 48 -11.20 26.50 -24.14
C ASP A 48 -11.22 24.99 -23.89
N GLY A 49 -10.02 24.39 -23.91
CA GLY A 49 -9.78 22.95 -24.03
C GLY A 49 -10.74 22.03 -23.27
N CYS A 50 -11.11 20.92 -23.90
CA CYS A 50 -12.14 19.96 -23.47
C CYS A 50 -12.17 19.66 -21.95
N VAL A 51 -13.27 20.05 -21.26
CA VAL A 51 -13.60 19.55 -19.91
C VAL A 51 -14.15 18.14 -20.02
N ASN A 52 -13.91 17.28 -19.03
CA ASN A 52 -14.60 16.00 -18.92
C ASN A 52 -16.10 16.21 -18.64
N VAL A 53 -16.94 15.22 -18.95
CA VAL A 53 -18.40 15.28 -18.75
C VAL A 53 -18.78 15.55 -17.29
N ASP A 54 -17.95 15.13 -16.35
CA ASP A 54 -18.12 15.33 -14.91
C ASP A 54 -17.57 16.66 -14.38
N GLY A 55 -17.08 17.54 -15.27
CA GLY A 55 -16.51 18.84 -14.89
C GLY A 55 -15.05 18.79 -14.45
N THR A 56 -14.39 17.62 -14.54
CA THR A 56 -12.99 17.45 -14.17
C THR A 56 -12.04 17.70 -15.34
N CYS A 57 -10.78 17.96 -15.02
CA CYS A 57 -9.70 18.03 -15.99
C CYS A 57 -9.05 16.65 -16.21
N SER A 58 -8.44 16.46 -17.37
CA SER A 58 -7.43 15.41 -17.56
C SER A 58 -6.19 15.75 -16.73
N ILE A 59 -5.53 14.74 -16.16
CA ILE A 59 -4.41 14.96 -15.22
C ILE A 59 -3.08 14.37 -15.69
N ARG A 60 -1.99 14.94 -15.19
CA ARG A 60 -0.65 14.34 -15.15
C ARG A 60 -0.11 14.47 -13.72
N HIS A 61 0.85 13.61 -13.38
CA HIS A 61 1.57 13.71 -12.12
C HIS A 61 2.92 14.39 -12.33
N VAL A 62 3.33 15.18 -11.35
CA VAL A 62 4.66 15.82 -11.31
C VAL A 62 5.72 14.75 -11.06
N ASP A 63 6.75 14.72 -11.89
CA ASP A 63 7.98 13.95 -11.68
C ASP A 63 9.10 14.83 -11.07
N SER A 64 10.13 14.19 -10.54
CA SER A 64 11.31 14.91 -10.05
C SER A 64 11.94 15.78 -11.14
N GLY A 65 12.15 17.07 -10.84
CA GLY A 65 12.73 18.05 -11.77
C GLY A 65 11.75 18.68 -12.76
N ASP A 66 10.46 18.37 -12.68
CA ASP A 66 9.47 19.03 -13.53
C ASP A 66 9.35 20.53 -13.24
N THR A 67 9.07 21.25 -14.32
CA THR A 67 8.74 22.68 -14.34
C THR A 67 7.40 22.87 -15.02
N CYS A 68 6.77 24.04 -14.89
CA CYS A 68 5.55 24.34 -15.65
C CYS A 68 5.75 24.20 -17.18
N VAL A 69 6.95 24.48 -17.69
CA VAL A 69 7.28 24.31 -19.10
C VAL A 69 7.27 22.83 -19.48
N SER A 70 7.94 21.96 -18.69
CA SER A 70 8.00 20.53 -18.99
C SER A 70 6.63 19.85 -18.82
N LEU A 71 5.85 20.25 -17.82
CA LEU A 71 4.50 19.73 -17.60
C LEU A 71 3.53 20.15 -18.70
N ALA A 72 3.56 21.41 -19.13
CA ALA A 72 2.77 21.88 -20.28
C ALA A 72 3.11 21.08 -21.55
N ALA A 73 4.40 20.84 -21.80
CA ALA A 73 4.84 20.00 -22.91
C ALA A 73 4.37 18.53 -22.77
N LYS A 74 4.40 17.94 -21.56
CA LYS A 74 3.85 16.60 -21.28
C LYS A 74 2.34 16.53 -21.50
N CYS A 75 1.62 17.62 -21.22
CA CYS A 75 0.20 17.79 -21.52
C CYS A 75 -0.08 18.04 -23.01
N GLY A 76 0.92 18.42 -23.81
CA GLY A 76 0.77 18.77 -25.22
C GLY A 76 0.10 20.13 -25.46
N ILE A 77 0.21 21.06 -24.51
CA ILE A 77 -0.44 22.38 -24.55
C ILE A 77 0.58 23.53 -24.36
N PRO A 78 0.27 24.76 -24.80
CA PRO A 78 1.08 25.93 -24.48
C PRO A 78 1.17 26.17 -22.98
N GLN A 79 2.30 26.72 -22.50
CA GLN A 79 2.49 27.00 -21.07
C GLN A 79 1.41 27.93 -20.50
N ASP A 80 1.04 28.98 -21.24
CA ASP A 80 0.00 29.92 -20.78
C ASP A 80 -1.37 29.22 -20.59
N THR A 81 -1.68 28.23 -21.44
CA THR A 81 -2.87 27.39 -21.30
C THR A 81 -2.76 26.45 -20.11
N PHE A 82 -1.60 25.84 -19.89
CA PHE A 82 -1.37 25.02 -18.69
C PHE A 82 -1.55 25.84 -17.40
N MET A 83 -1.04 27.08 -17.40
CA MET A 83 -1.15 28.00 -16.27
C MET A 83 -2.58 28.49 -16.03
N SER A 84 -3.40 28.62 -17.08
CA SER A 84 -4.81 28.98 -16.92
C SER A 84 -5.65 27.84 -16.31
N TYR A 85 -5.23 26.58 -16.46
CA TYR A 85 -5.89 25.43 -15.83
C TYR A 85 -5.43 25.18 -14.40
N ASN A 86 -4.21 25.60 -14.06
CA ASN A 86 -3.61 25.33 -12.76
C ASN A 86 -3.38 26.63 -11.99
N THR A 87 -4.49 27.26 -11.60
CA THR A 87 -4.47 28.57 -10.95
C THR A 87 -4.08 28.44 -9.47
N GLY A 88 -3.04 29.17 -9.05
CA GLY A 88 -2.61 29.27 -7.66
C GLY A 88 -1.41 30.20 -7.55
N SER A 89 -1.32 30.97 -6.47
CA SER A 89 -0.12 31.76 -6.21
C SER A 89 1.07 30.82 -6.06
N ASN A 90 2.12 31.03 -6.87
CA ASN A 90 3.36 30.25 -6.85
C ASN A 90 3.18 28.77 -7.26
N PHE A 91 2.17 28.46 -8.09
CA PHE A 91 1.93 27.08 -8.55
C PHE A 91 3.19 26.42 -9.15
N CYS A 92 3.96 27.18 -9.94
CA CYS A 92 5.19 26.69 -10.57
C CYS A 92 6.41 26.59 -9.66
N ASP A 93 6.34 27.15 -8.44
CA ASP A 93 7.51 27.35 -7.60
C ASP A 93 7.65 26.27 -6.52
N SER A 94 6.64 25.41 -6.34
CA SER A 94 6.59 24.46 -5.23
C SER A 94 5.82 23.19 -5.59
N PHE A 95 6.32 22.46 -6.58
CA PHE A 95 5.78 21.15 -6.90
C PHE A 95 6.15 20.08 -5.86
N ARG A 96 5.18 19.22 -5.56
CA ARG A 96 5.45 17.96 -4.85
C ARG A 96 5.52 16.85 -5.89
N ILE A 97 6.53 15.99 -5.80
CA ILE A 97 6.58 14.80 -6.64
C ILE A 97 5.31 13.98 -6.39
N GLY A 98 4.67 13.55 -7.47
CA GLY A 98 3.39 12.85 -7.43
C GLY A 98 2.16 13.76 -7.36
N GLN A 99 2.30 15.08 -7.24
CA GLN A 99 1.16 15.99 -7.29
C GLN A 99 0.47 15.90 -8.64
N ALA A 100 -0.86 15.81 -8.65
CA ALA A 100 -1.63 15.89 -9.88
C ALA A 100 -1.83 17.33 -10.35
N VAL A 101 -1.73 17.54 -11.65
CA VAL A 101 -1.92 18.83 -12.34
C VAL A 101 -2.88 18.64 -13.51
N CYS A 102 -3.65 19.68 -13.84
CA CYS A 102 -4.60 19.67 -14.94
C CYS A 102 -3.92 19.91 -16.30
N CYS A 103 -4.27 19.11 -17.30
CA CYS A 103 -3.88 19.27 -18.70
C CYS A 103 -5.02 19.74 -19.61
N SER A 104 -6.23 19.83 -19.07
CA SER A 104 -7.39 20.41 -19.76
C SER A 104 -8.16 21.30 -18.79
N SER A 105 -9.15 22.04 -19.29
CA SER A 105 -9.99 22.84 -18.40
C SER A 105 -10.86 21.96 -17.51
N GLY A 106 -11.31 22.50 -16.38
CA GLY A 106 -12.06 21.78 -15.36
C GLY A 106 -11.34 21.76 -14.01
N ASN A 107 -11.96 21.12 -13.02
CA ASN A 107 -11.39 20.97 -11.69
C ASN A 107 -10.52 19.72 -11.59
N LEU A 108 -9.56 19.71 -10.66
CA LEU A 108 -8.84 18.49 -10.34
C LEU A 108 -9.83 17.43 -9.84
N PRO A 109 -9.81 16.19 -10.37
CA PRO A 109 -10.67 15.12 -9.90
C PRO A 109 -10.34 14.76 -8.44
N ASP A 110 -11.32 14.17 -7.74
CA ASP A 110 -11.10 13.61 -6.41
C ASP A 110 -10.26 12.33 -6.52
N LEU A 111 -8.98 12.44 -6.12
CA LEU A 111 -8.02 11.34 -6.18
C LEU A 111 -8.01 10.50 -4.90
N MET A 112 -8.70 10.92 -3.85
CA MET A 112 -8.68 10.20 -2.57
C MET A 112 -9.37 8.85 -2.73
N PRO A 113 -8.64 7.73 -2.49
CA PRO A 113 -9.22 6.41 -2.52
C PRO A 113 -10.41 6.29 -1.57
N LYS A 114 -11.40 5.49 -1.96
CA LYS A 114 -12.58 5.26 -1.13
C LYS A 114 -12.37 4.05 -0.23
N GLN A 115 -13.00 4.10 0.94
CA GLN A 115 -13.09 2.97 1.86
C GLN A 115 -13.63 1.74 1.13
N LYS A 116 -13.09 0.57 1.46
CA LYS A 116 -13.55 -0.67 0.87
C LYS A 116 -14.95 -1.02 1.39
N PRO A 117 -15.73 -1.82 0.62
CA PRO A 117 -17.07 -2.22 1.03
C PRO A 117 -17.15 -2.97 2.37
N ASP A 118 -16.06 -3.64 2.78
CA ASP A 118 -15.96 -4.36 4.06
C ASP A 118 -15.69 -3.44 5.27
N GLY A 119 -15.63 -2.12 5.05
CA GLY A 119 -15.34 -1.13 6.08
C GLY A 119 -13.84 -0.96 6.39
N SER A 120 -12.95 -1.71 5.74
CA SER A 120 -11.52 -1.46 5.85
C SER A 120 -11.07 -0.31 4.95
N CYS A 121 -9.95 0.32 5.30
CA CYS A 121 -9.40 1.37 4.45
C CYS A 121 -8.91 0.81 3.11
N PHE A 122 -8.80 1.67 2.11
CA PHE A 122 -7.99 1.40 0.93
C PHE A 122 -6.54 1.29 1.37
N ASP A 123 -5.98 0.08 1.30
CA ASP A 123 -4.61 -0.16 1.73
C ASP A 123 -3.60 -0.09 0.60
N TYR A 124 -2.39 0.37 0.94
CA TYR A 124 -1.26 0.50 0.03
C TYR A 124 -0.01 -0.10 0.65
N VAL A 125 0.64 -1.01 -0.07
CA VAL A 125 1.95 -1.55 0.37
C VAL A 125 3.03 -0.59 -0.09
N VAL A 126 3.77 -0.03 0.85
CA VAL A 126 4.92 0.83 0.59
C VAL A 126 5.95 0.08 -0.24
N GLN A 127 6.34 0.65 -1.38
CA GLN A 127 7.40 0.11 -2.24
C GLN A 127 8.76 0.72 -1.88
N GLU A 128 9.82 0.15 -2.45
CA GLU A 128 11.13 0.79 -2.44
C GLU A 128 11.03 2.20 -3.07
N ASP A 129 11.86 3.13 -2.57
CA ASP A 129 11.88 4.55 -2.97
C ASP A 129 10.59 5.35 -2.74
N ASN A 130 9.60 4.79 -2.04
CA ASN A 130 8.46 5.59 -1.60
C ASN A 130 8.79 6.42 -0.35
N TRP A 131 8.20 7.61 -0.27
CA TRP A 131 8.14 8.40 0.95
C TRP A 131 6.72 8.94 1.12
N CYS A 132 6.38 9.38 2.32
CA CYS A 132 5.01 9.79 2.62
C CYS A 132 4.48 10.88 1.69
N ASP A 133 5.26 11.92 1.38
CA ASP A 133 4.78 13.01 0.53
C ASP A 133 4.44 12.55 -0.88
N SER A 134 5.22 11.65 -1.49
CA SER A 134 4.91 11.16 -2.83
C SER A 134 3.67 10.26 -2.84
N ILE A 135 3.54 9.35 -1.87
CA ILE A 135 2.33 8.53 -1.72
C ILE A 135 1.11 9.43 -1.50
N ALA A 136 1.20 10.39 -0.59
CA ALA A 136 0.09 11.29 -0.29
C ALA A 136 -0.32 12.08 -1.52
N ALA A 137 0.64 12.70 -2.22
CA ALA A 137 0.37 13.56 -3.37
C ALA A 137 -0.31 12.82 -4.54
N ILE A 138 0.14 11.59 -4.85
CA ILE A 138 -0.45 10.75 -5.92
C ILE A 138 -1.92 10.44 -5.61
N HIS A 139 -2.26 10.30 -4.34
CA HIS A 139 -3.58 9.92 -3.89
C HIS A 139 -4.43 11.11 -3.41
N GLY A 140 -4.03 12.35 -3.76
CA GLY A 140 -4.77 13.56 -3.40
C GLY A 140 -4.85 13.82 -1.88
N LEU A 141 -3.94 13.24 -1.10
CA LEU A 141 -3.84 13.44 0.33
C LEU A 141 -2.79 14.51 0.65
N THR A 142 -3.00 15.25 1.73
CA THR A 142 -1.92 15.96 2.41
C THR A 142 -1.10 15.01 3.27
N LEU A 143 0.15 15.39 3.56
CA LEU A 143 1.00 14.65 4.50
C LEU A 143 0.34 14.49 5.89
N GLY A 144 -0.40 15.52 6.33
CA GLY A 144 -1.13 15.48 7.60
C GLY A 144 -2.25 14.45 7.60
N GLU A 145 -3.05 14.39 6.53
CA GLU A 145 -4.10 13.39 6.38
C GLU A 145 -3.53 11.97 6.34
N LEU A 146 -2.45 11.75 5.58
CA LEU A 146 -1.79 10.45 5.56
C LEU A 146 -1.35 10.01 6.96
N ARG A 147 -0.77 10.91 7.77
CA ARG A 147 -0.37 10.61 9.15
C ARG A 147 -1.57 10.26 10.03
N VAL A 148 -2.66 11.02 9.94
CA VAL A 148 -3.88 10.77 10.72
C VAL A 148 -4.50 9.43 10.36
N LEU A 149 -4.55 9.09 9.07
CA LEU A 149 -5.06 7.79 8.61
C LEU A 149 -4.25 6.59 9.11
N ASN A 150 -2.98 6.81 9.51
CA ASN A 150 -2.04 5.74 9.83
C ASN A 150 -1.55 5.74 11.29
N GLU A 151 -2.12 6.58 12.17
CA GLU A 151 -1.66 6.73 13.56
C GLU A 151 -1.62 5.40 14.35
N ASN A 152 -2.53 4.48 14.00
CA ASN A 152 -2.71 3.16 14.60
C ASN A 152 -2.43 2.01 13.62
N THR A 153 -1.67 2.26 12.54
CA THR A 153 -1.35 1.24 11.55
C THR A 153 -0.09 0.47 11.97
N TRP A 154 -0.19 -0.87 11.99
CA TRP A 154 0.93 -1.75 12.36
C TRP A 154 2.15 -1.50 11.46
N GLY A 155 3.33 -1.33 12.07
CA GLY A 155 4.58 -1.06 11.36
C GLY A 155 4.75 0.37 10.84
N PHE A 156 3.74 1.24 10.92
CA PHE A 156 3.89 2.64 10.53
C PHE A 156 4.57 3.46 11.64
N SER A 157 5.85 3.77 11.43
CA SER A 157 6.69 4.46 12.42
C SER A 157 6.72 5.99 12.28
N GLY A 158 5.88 6.54 11.40
CA GLY A 158 5.96 7.93 10.94
C GLY A 158 6.55 8.04 9.54
N CYS A 159 6.65 9.27 9.06
CA CYS A 159 7.06 9.54 7.68
C CYS A 159 8.57 9.67 7.51
N GLU A 160 9.28 9.87 8.61
CA GLU A 160 10.73 10.01 8.68
C GLU A 160 11.44 8.65 8.55
N ASN A 161 10.73 7.55 8.81
CA ASN A 161 11.26 6.18 8.77
C ASN A 161 10.26 5.22 8.09
N LEU A 162 9.67 5.66 6.98
CA LEU A 162 8.75 4.83 6.20
C LEU A 162 9.51 3.63 5.61
N SER A 163 9.11 2.41 5.97
CA SER A 163 9.77 1.19 5.52
C SER A 163 8.97 0.51 4.42
N ALA A 164 9.66 0.02 3.38
CA ALA A 164 9.05 -0.80 2.35
C ALA A 164 8.39 -2.05 2.96
N GLY A 165 7.28 -2.49 2.38
CA GLY A 165 6.48 -3.62 2.86
C GLY A 165 5.47 -3.27 3.97
N VAL A 166 5.54 -2.09 4.59
CA VAL A 166 4.49 -1.62 5.50
C VAL A 166 3.21 -1.36 4.68
N LYS A 167 2.05 -1.76 5.22
CA LYS A 167 0.75 -1.43 4.63
C LYS A 167 0.20 -0.17 5.26
N LEU A 168 -0.11 0.85 4.46
CA LEU A 168 -0.74 2.11 4.88
C LEU A 168 -2.24 2.11 4.55
N CYS A 169 -3.00 2.92 5.28
CA CYS A 169 -4.32 3.39 4.88
C CYS A 169 -4.22 4.68 4.06
N LEU A 170 -4.89 4.70 2.92
CA LEU A 170 -5.05 5.89 2.06
C LEU A 170 -6.48 6.42 2.05
N SER A 171 -7.37 5.81 2.83
CA SER A 171 -8.74 6.27 3.05
C SER A 171 -9.13 6.06 4.51
N LYS A 172 -10.29 6.60 4.90
CA LYS A 172 -10.95 6.20 6.16
C LYS A 172 -11.27 4.71 6.16
N GLY A 173 -11.40 4.13 7.35
CA GLY A 173 -11.75 2.73 7.59
C GLY A 173 -10.82 2.05 8.58
N SER A 174 -11.07 0.78 8.88
CA SER A 174 -10.21 0.00 9.78
C SER A 174 -8.84 -0.26 9.14
N SER A 175 -7.77 -0.18 9.93
CA SER A 175 -6.38 -0.41 9.52
C SER A 175 -6.20 -1.74 8.77
N PRO A 176 -5.24 -1.86 7.84
CA PRO A 176 -4.95 -3.14 7.21
C PRO A 176 -4.36 -4.13 8.20
N MET A 177 -4.57 -5.42 7.96
CA MET A 177 -3.73 -6.45 8.58
C MET A 177 -2.30 -6.31 8.04
N PRO A 178 -1.27 -6.49 8.89
CA PRO A 178 0.11 -6.43 8.43
C PRO A 178 0.42 -7.57 7.46
N VAL A 179 1.45 -7.37 6.64
CA VAL A 179 1.89 -8.38 5.66
C VAL A 179 2.31 -9.66 6.40
N PRO A 180 1.82 -10.85 6.01
CA PRO A 180 2.20 -12.09 6.66
C PRO A 180 3.70 -12.37 6.58
N ILE A 181 4.25 -12.90 7.66
CA ILE A 181 5.61 -13.48 7.71
C ILE A 181 5.44 -14.99 7.62
N SER A 182 6.06 -15.62 6.62
CA SER A 182 5.79 -17.02 6.26
C SER A 182 6.01 -18.02 7.40
N ASN A 183 6.98 -17.77 8.27
CA ASN A 183 7.31 -18.62 9.42
C ASN A 183 6.79 -18.08 10.76
N ALA A 184 5.97 -17.03 10.79
CA ALA A 184 5.40 -16.52 12.03
C ALA A 184 4.40 -17.53 12.63
N VAL A 185 4.58 -17.85 13.90
CA VAL A 185 3.72 -18.74 14.69
C VAL A 185 2.85 -17.98 15.68
N CYS A 186 3.26 -16.77 16.08
CA CYS A 186 2.53 -15.86 16.96
C CYS A 186 2.38 -14.45 16.38
N GLY A 187 1.53 -13.65 17.01
CA GLY A 187 1.31 -12.25 16.63
C GLY A 187 0.42 -12.09 15.39
N PRO A 188 0.29 -10.83 14.90
CA PRO A 188 -0.67 -10.50 13.84
C PRO A 188 -0.19 -10.87 12.43
N GLN A 189 1.09 -11.20 12.25
CA GLN A 189 1.69 -11.53 10.94
C GLN A 189 1.70 -13.04 10.65
N LYS A 190 1.08 -13.87 11.51
CA LYS A 190 0.86 -15.29 11.20
C LYS A 190 0.06 -15.44 9.90
N PRO A 191 0.49 -16.28 8.95
CA PRO A 191 -0.21 -16.47 7.68
C PRO A 191 -1.67 -16.93 7.83
N ASN A 192 -2.51 -16.53 6.87
CA ASN A 192 -3.90 -16.97 6.71
C ASN A 192 -4.82 -16.69 7.93
N MET A 193 -4.57 -15.61 8.65
CA MET A 193 -5.41 -15.20 9.79
C MET A 193 -6.56 -14.29 9.36
N PRO A 194 -7.78 -14.51 9.87
CA PRO A 194 -8.87 -13.56 9.69
C PRO A 194 -8.56 -12.25 10.41
N ALA A 195 -8.97 -11.13 9.82
CA ALA A 195 -8.82 -9.83 10.44
C ALA A 195 -9.82 -9.66 11.61
N PRO A 196 -9.38 -9.24 12.81
CA PRO A 196 -10.30 -8.90 13.90
C PRO A 196 -11.08 -7.61 13.59
N SER A 197 -12.14 -7.39 14.36
CA SER A 197 -12.94 -6.16 14.32
C SER A 197 -12.15 -4.94 14.80
N ASP A 198 -11.51 -5.06 15.97
CA ASP A 198 -10.56 -4.07 16.47
C ASP A 198 -9.15 -4.36 15.93
N ARG A 199 -8.59 -3.41 15.19
CA ARG A 199 -7.27 -3.52 14.55
C ARG A 199 -6.26 -2.55 15.16
N SER A 200 -6.49 -2.10 16.40
CA SER A 200 -5.48 -1.38 17.18
C SER A 200 -4.21 -2.22 17.34
N PRO A 201 -3.01 -1.59 17.33
CA PRO A 201 -1.76 -2.33 17.50
C PRO A 201 -1.73 -3.20 18.76
N GLU A 202 -2.34 -2.75 19.85
CA GLU A 202 -2.42 -3.46 21.13
C GLU A 202 -3.28 -4.73 21.04
N ASN A 203 -4.36 -4.68 20.26
CA ASN A 203 -5.20 -5.86 20.02
C ASN A 203 -4.54 -6.82 19.03
N LEU A 204 -3.95 -6.29 17.96
CA LEU A 204 -3.22 -7.06 16.95
C LEU A 204 -2.06 -7.86 17.57
N ALA A 205 -1.32 -7.27 18.50
CA ALA A 205 -0.21 -7.93 19.18
C ALA A 205 -0.62 -9.20 19.96
N LYS A 206 -1.87 -9.26 20.42
CA LYS A 206 -2.41 -10.40 21.20
C LYS A 206 -2.92 -11.54 20.32
N LEU A 207 -2.98 -11.35 19.01
CA LEU A 207 -3.39 -12.42 18.09
C LEU A 207 -2.36 -13.55 18.12
N ASN A 208 -2.85 -14.80 18.04
CA ASN A 208 -2.01 -15.99 18.03
C ASN A 208 -1.04 -16.04 19.22
N PRO A 209 -1.56 -16.18 20.46
CA PRO A 209 -0.71 -16.20 21.64
C PRO A 209 0.20 -17.43 21.64
N CYS A 210 1.37 -17.28 22.25
CA CYS A 210 2.30 -18.40 22.44
C CYS A 210 1.81 -19.38 23.52
N PRO A 211 2.19 -20.67 23.42
CA PRO A 211 1.99 -21.62 24.50
C PRO A 211 2.56 -21.11 25.82
N LEU A 212 1.94 -21.50 26.94
CA LEU A 212 2.39 -21.12 28.29
C LEU A 212 2.49 -19.60 28.54
N GLU A 213 1.78 -18.78 27.77
CA GLU A 213 1.92 -17.32 27.83
C GLU A 213 3.38 -16.85 27.62
N ALA A 214 4.17 -17.62 26.87
CA ALA A 214 5.52 -17.23 26.50
C ALA A 214 5.53 -15.95 25.65
N CYS A 215 6.72 -15.35 25.51
CA CYS A 215 6.89 -14.10 24.78
C CYS A 215 6.74 -14.32 23.28
N CYS A 216 6.03 -13.41 22.62
CA CYS A 216 5.99 -13.32 21.17
C CYS A 216 6.94 -12.22 20.72
N SER A 217 7.94 -12.57 19.92
CA SER A 217 8.90 -11.62 19.35
C SER A 217 8.32 -10.83 18.18
N TYR A 218 8.98 -9.72 17.82
CA TYR A 218 8.69 -8.92 16.63
C TYR A 218 8.58 -9.75 15.34
N TRP A 219 9.38 -10.83 15.24
CA TRP A 219 9.42 -11.74 14.09
C TRP A 219 8.36 -12.85 14.13
N GLY A 220 7.40 -12.76 15.05
CA GLY A 220 6.32 -13.73 15.19
C GLY A 220 6.77 -15.09 15.71
N GLN A 221 7.87 -15.16 16.46
CA GLN A 221 8.37 -16.38 17.08
C GLN A 221 8.11 -16.40 18.59
N CYS A 222 7.76 -17.59 19.10
CA CYS A 222 7.53 -17.81 20.52
C CYS A 222 8.81 -18.24 21.24
N GLY A 223 9.08 -17.65 22.40
CA GLY A 223 10.17 -18.10 23.26
C GLY A 223 10.14 -17.51 24.65
N THR A 224 11.07 -17.99 25.48
CA THR A 224 11.16 -17.67 26.91
C THR A 224 12.44 -16.94 27.28
N THR A 225 13.39 -16.81 26.35
CA THR A 225 14.68 -16.18 26.60
C THR A 225 14.63 -14.68 26.40
N LYS A 226 15.69 -14.00 26.84
CA LYS A 226 15.87 -12.55 26.64
C LYS A 226 15.68 -12.13 25.18
N GLU A 227 16.14 -12.91 24.21
CA GLU A 227 15.99 -12.60 22.78
C GLU A 227 14.52 -12.45 22.35
N PHE A 228 13.62 -13.26 22.93
CA PHE A 228 12.18 -13.21 22.62
C PHE A 228 11.41 -12.25 23.53
N CYS A 229 11.87 -12.08 24.77
CA CYS A 229 11.16 -11.38 25.83
C CYS A 229 11.61 -9.93 26.06
N GLU A 230 12.75 -9.51 25.51
CA GLU A 230 13.25 -8.15 25.65
C GLU A 230 12.28 -7.15 25.03
N ALA A 231 11.77 -6.23 25.87
CA ALA A 231 10.84 -5.22 25.43
C ALA A 231 11.51 -4.26 24.41
N PRO A 232 10.75 -3.71 23.46
CA PRO A 232 11.26 -2.67 22.56
C PRO A 232 11.69 -1.43 23.37
N PRO A 233 12.47 -0.51 22.77
CA PRO A 233 12.92 0.71 23.44
C PRO A 233 11.77 1.44 24.13
N ARG A 234 12.01 1.95 25.35
CA ARG A 234 10.98 2.60 26.18
C ARG A 234 10.27 3.70 25.38
N GLY A 235 8.93 3.67 25.38
CA GLY A 235 8.09 4.61 24.65
C GLY A 235 7.81 4.22 23.19
N SER A 236 8.33 3.10 22.70
CA SER A 236 7.97 2.58 21.37
C SER A 236 6.52 2.08 21.36
N LYS A 237 5.79 2.45 20.31
CA LYS A 237 4.49 1.82 20.00
C LYS A 237 4.69 0.35 19.62
N VAL A 238 3.72 -0.50 19.98
CA VAL A 238 3.77 -1.94 19.70
C VAL A 238 3.81 -2.17 18.18
N GLY A 239 4.64 -3.13 17.73
CA GLY A 239 4.77 -3.47 16.31
C GLY A 239 5.58 -2.47 15.47
N ILE A 240 6.15 -1.41 16.07
CA ILE A 240 6.92 -0.39 15.35
C ILE A 240 8.43 -0.63 15.42
N LYS A 241 8.96 -1.02 16.58
CA LYS A 241 10.39 -1.26 16.78
C LYS A 241 10.64 -2.73 17.13
N PRO A 242 11.82 -3.28 16.77
CA PRO A 242 12.20 -4.62 17.18
C PRO A 242 12.13 -4.79 18.70
N GLY A 243 11.73 -5.98 19.12
CA GLY A 243 11.52 -6.36 20.51
C GLY A 243 10.32 -7.28 20.67
N CYS A 244 10.03 -7.68 21.88
CA CYS A 244 8.83 -8.43 22.21
C CYS A 244 7.55 -7.61 21.93
N ILE A 245 6.53 -8.25 21.36
CA ILE A 245 5.23 -7.62 21.07
C ILE A 245 4.12 -8.07 22.02
N ALA A 246 4.23 -9.27 22.62
CA ALA A 246 3.24 -9.78 23.60
C ALA A 246 3.91 -10.63 24.68
N ASN A 247 3.37 -10.55 25.90
CA ASN A 247 3.87 -11.24 27.10
C ASN A 247 5.34 -10.92 27.43
N CYS A 248 5.78 -9.68 27.23
CA CYS A 248 7.18 -9.21 27.31
C CYS A 248 7.76 -9.11 28.72
N ARG A 249 7.59 -10.16 29.51
CA ARG A 249 8.06 -10.24 30.89
C ARG A 249 9.43 -10.92 30.87
N ILE A 250 10.46 -10.21 31.32
CA ILE A 250 11.81 -10.77 31.48
C ILE A 250 11.86 -11.72 32.70
N ASP A 251 10.91 -11.60 33.64
CA ASP A 251 10.98 -12.21 34.98
C ASP A 251 10.41 -13.64 35.11
N VAL A 252 10.04 -14.33 34.02
CA VAL A 252 9.21 -15.55 34.14
C VAL A 252 10.01 -16.86 34.22
N PHE A 253 11.31 -16.87 33.91
CA PHE A 253 12.00 -18.14 33.65
C PHE A 253 13.30 -18.41 34.42
N GLU A 254 13.75 -17.52 35.34
CA GLU A 254 14.76 -17.93 36.34
C GLU A 254 14.27 -19.10 37.21
N ASN A 255 12.95 -19.34 37.28
CA ASN A 255 12.35 -20.48 37.96
C ASN A 255 11.85 -21.61 37.04
N SER A 256 11.86 -21.45 35.71
CA SER A 256 11.54 -22.57 34.81
C SER A 256 12.74 -23.41 34.44
N GLU A 257 13.93 -23.02 34.88
CA GLU A 257 15.04 -23.97 34.96
C GLU A 257 14.67 -25.21 35.80
N ILE A 258 13.69 -25.13 36.70
CA ILE A 258 13.18 -26.31 37.41
C ILE A 258 12.49 -27.30 36.44
N ASP A 259 11.88 -26.84 35.34
CA ASP A 259 11.22 -27.69 34.34
C ASP A 259 12.14 -28.10 33.18
N ILE A 260 13.13 -27.27 32.83
CA ILE A 260 14.09 -27.55 31.73
C ILE A 260 15.31 -28.32 32.25
N GLN A 261 15.85 -28.01 33.44
CA GLN A 261 16.86 -28.85 34.08
C GLN A 261 16.30 -30.23 34.46
N ALA A 262 14.98 -30.40 34.57
CA ALA A 262 14.35 -31.72 34.71
C ALA A 262 14.45 -32.59 33.44
N TYR A 263 14.63 -31.98 32.26
CA TYR A 263 14.90 -32.68 31.01
C TYR A 263 16.39 -32.98 30.81
N GLY A 264 17.27 -32.09 31.30
CA GLY A 264 18.73 -32.27 31.24
C GLY A 264 19.36 -33.02 32.43
N ASN A 265 18.58 -33.29 33.48
CA ASN A 265 18.96 -34.17 34.59
C ASN A 265 18.11 -35.43 34.49
N ASP A 266 18.73 -36.49 33.98
CA ASP A 266 18.19 -37.82 33.75
C ASP A 266 17.26 -38.31 34.87
N ARG A 267 17.53 -37.93 36.13
CA ARG A 267 16.78 -38.39 37.31
C ARG A 267 15.33 -37.90 37.41
N GLY A 268 14.98 -36.76 36.81
CA GLY A 268 13.62 -36.19 36.88
C GLY A 268 12.70 -36.81 35.83
N ALA A 269 13.13 -36.76 34.57
CA ALA A 269 12.40 -37.31 33.44
C ALA A 269 12.29 -38.85 33.48
N GLU A 270 13.25 -39.58 34.06
CA GLU A 270 13.17 -41.05 34.18
C GLU A 270 11.97 -41.54 35.02
N SER A 271 11.50 -40.73 35.98
CA SER A 271 10.40 -41.08 36.90
C SER A 271 9.00 -40.73 36.39
N MET A 272 8.89 -40.00 35.28
CA MET A 272 7.60 -39.57 34.70
C MET A 272 6.99 -40.68 33.83
N SER A 273 5.66 -40.84 33.90
CA SER A 273 4.95 -41.71 32.97
C SER A 273 5.06 -41.20 31.53
N ALA A 274 4.93 -42.11 30.55
CA ALA A 274 4.94 -41.74 29.14
C ALA A 274 3.84 -40.71 28.80
N GLU A 275 2.68 -40.80 29.44
CA GLU A 275 1.57 -39.87 29.26
C GLU A 275 1.89 -38.46 29.79
N GLU A 276 2.58 -38.36 30.92
CA GLU A 276 3.02 -37.06 31.47
C GLU A 276 4.11 -36.43 30.60
N LYS A 277 5.02 -37.25 30.05
CA LYS A 277 6.02 -36.78 29.07
C LYS A 277 5.34 -36.21 27.82
N GLU A 278 4.39 -36.94 27.25
CA GLU A 278 3.68 -36.50 26.04
C GLU A 278 2.85 -35.23 26.28
N LYS A 279 2.15 -35.14 27.42
CA LYS A 279 1.45 -33.92 27.84
C LYS A 279 2.41 -32.74 27.97
N SER A 280 3.58 -32.98 28.57
CA SER A 280 4.63 -32.00 28.79
C SER A 280 5.25 -31.49 27.47
N ILE A 281 5.49 -32.38 26.51
CA ILE A 281 5.97 -32.08 25.16
C ILE A 281 4.91 -31.29 24.39
N THR A 282 3.68 -31.79 24.35
CA THR A 282 2.55 -31.15 23.67
C THR A 282 2.34 -29.72 24.16
N LYS A 283 2.48 -29.49 25.47
CA LYS A 283 2.32 -28.16 26.09
C LYS A 283 3.41 -27.15 25.68
N ARG A 284 4.62 -27.63 25.35
CA ARG A 284 5.79 -26.79 25.02
C ARG A 284 6.11 -26.74 23.52
N ARG A 285 5.41 -27.53 22.70
CA ARG A 285 5.62 -27.58 21.25
C ARG A 285 5.51 -26.18 20.64
N GLY A 286 6.55 -25.79 19.89
CA GLY A 286 6.63 -24.48 19.24
C GLY A 286 7.20 -23.35 20.11
N LEU A 287 7.68 -23.63 21.32
CA LEU A 287 8.46 -22.70 22.13
C LEU A 287 9.96 -22.85 21.86
N ASN A 288 10.66 -21.72 21.77
CA ASN A 288 12.12 -21.65 21.75
C ASN A 288 12.66 -21.31 23.15
N PHE A 289 13.52 -22.18 23.68
CA PHE A 289 14.11 -22.05 25.02
C PHE A 289 15.56 -21.53 25.02
N GLY A 290 16.13 -21.25 23.85
CA GLY A 290 17.52 -20.84 23.66
C GLY A 290 18.51 -22.01 23.64
N GLY A 291 19.55 -21.93 22.81
CA GLY A 291 20.53 -23.00 22.59
C GLY A 291 20.53 -23.52 21.16
N VAL A 292 21.65 -24.08 20.70
CA VAL A 292 21.86 -24.57 19.31
C VAL A 292 21.02 -25.81 18.94
N PHE A 293 20.31 -26.42 19.91
CA PHE A 293 19.54 -27.65 19.71
C PHE A 293 18.08 -27.60 20.23
N ASP A 294 17.61 -26.49 20.79
CA ASP A 294 16.36 -26.45 21.56
C ASP A 294 15.20 -25.73 20.84
N ARG A 295 14.85 -26.23 19.65
CA ARG A 295 13.42 -26.34 19.33
C ARG A 295 12.91 -27.45 20.22
N ALA A 296 11.92 -27.20 21.07
CA ALA A 296 11.22 -28.29 21.72
C ALA A 296 10.55 -29.16 20.64
N VAL A 297 11.30 -30.21 20.27
CA VAL A 297 10.83 -31.43 19.61
C VAL A 297 10.33 -31.17 18.18
N GLU A 298 11.26 -30.95 17.25
CA GLU A 298 11.20 -31.68 15.98
C GLU A 298 11.63 -33.12 16.30
N VAL A 299 10.71 -33.91 16.84
CA VAL A 299 10.85 -35.36 16.73
C VAL A 299 10.27 -35.68 15.37
N GLU A 300 11.18 -35.83 14.40
CA GLU A 300 10.89 -36.58 13.18
C GLU A 300 10.31 -37.96 13.57
N ASP A 301 9.34 -38.39 12.76
CA ASP A 301 8.46 -39.56 12.96
C ASP A 301 9.16 -40.85 13.43
#